data_AF-A0AAI8VLG9-F1
#
_entry.id   AF-A0AAI8VLG9-F1
#
_cell.length_a   1.000
_cell.length_b   1.000
_cell.length_c   1.000
_cell.angle_alpha   90.00
_cell.angle_beta   90.00
_cell.angle_gamma   90.00
#
_symmetry.space_group_name_H-M   'P 1'
#
loop_
_entity.id
_entity.type
_entity.pdbx_description
1 polymer ?
#
loop_
_entity_poly.entity_id
_entity_poly.type
_entity_poly.pdbx_seq_one_letter_code
_entity_poly.pdbx_strand_id
1 'polypeptide(L)'
;MYRLSDFTCITFGALCIASALPFVGIPVPTRSWAIYYADKNRWLSKLSGERLTPKQAGYASALLRLAVGSCCIYPPTRIPALLVNGAVVCRGTVVAYRDGRPMRPQWTMLGAVGLCLLTEIL
;
A
#
# COMPACT_ATOMS: atom_id res chain seq x y z
N MET A 1 -26.12 8.65 -9.10
CA MET A 1 -25.73 9.29 -7.82
C MET A 1 -24.49 8.56 -7.32
N TYR A 2 -23.35 9.24 -7.19
CA TYR A 2 -22.15 8.64 -6.59
C TYR A 2 -22.38 8.49 -5.08
N ARG A 3 -22.18 7.29 -4.55
CA ARG A 3 -22.26 7.03 -3.11
C ARG A 3 -21.01 7.57 -2.42
N LEU A 4 -21.10 7.85 -1.12
CA LEU A 4 -19.93 8.19 -0.31
C LEU A 4 -18.83 7.13 -0.44
N SER A 5 -19.22 5.86 -0.55
CA SER A 5 -18.34 4.72 -0.80
C SER A 5 -17.58 4.81 -2.12
N ASP A 6 -18.21 5.33 -3.19
CA ASP A 6 -17.53 5.55 -4.46
C ASP A 6 -16.40 6.57 -4.29
N PHE A 7 -16.68 7.69 -3.62
CA PHE A 7 -15.69 8.74 -3.43
C PHE A 7 -14.50 8.29 -2.57
N THR A 8 -14.77 7.60 -1.45
CA THR A 8 -13.71 7.10 -0.56
C THR A 8 -12.87 6.04 -1.26
N CYS A 9 -13.49 5.06 -1.92
CA CYS A 9 -12.77 3.98 -2.59
C CYS A 9 -12.02 4.45 -3.85
N ILE A 10 -12.56 5.39 -4.63
CA ILE A 10 -11.85 5.98 -5.78
C ILE A 10 -10.64 6.77 -5.29
N THR A 11 -10.81 7.62 -4.28
CA THR A 11 -9.72 8.43 -3.72
C THR A 11 -8.62 7.53 -3.16
N PHE A 12 -9.00 6.52 -2.39
CA PHE A 12 -8.06 5.53 -1.86
C PHE A 12 -7.33 4.77 -2.97
N GLY A 13 -8.07 4.29 -3.98
CA GLY A 13 -7.50 3.57 -5.11
C GLY A 13 -6.51 4.40 -5.91
N ALA A 14 -6.84 5.67 -6.18
CA ALA A 14 -5.95 6.63 -6.84
C ALA A 14 -4.67 6.89 -6.04
N LEU A 15 -4.78 7.07 -4.72
CA LEU A 15 -3.61 7.23 -3.84
C LEU A 15 -2.75 5.96 -3.80
N CYS A 16 -3.36 4.78 -3.81
CA CYS A 16 -2.66 3.50 -3.94
C CYS A 16 -1.84 3.46 -5.24
N ILE A 17 -2.45 3.80 -6.38
CA ILE A 17 -1.77 3.86 -7.69
C ILE A 17 -0.63 4.88 -7.68
N ALA A 18 -0.87 6.10 -7.22
CA ALA A 18 0.15 7.16 -7.16
C ALA A 18 1.34 6.74 -6.27
N SER A 19 1.07 6.02 -5.19
CA SER A 19 2.12 5.51 -4.28
C SER A 19 2.94 4.35 -4.86
N ALA A 20 2.69 3.89 -6.09
CA ALA A 20 3.53 2.92 -6.80
C ALA A 20 4.82 3.55 -7.35
N LEU A 21 4.78 4.84 -7.71
CA LEU A 21 5.90 5.56 -8.32
C LEU A 21 7.21 5.49 -7.51
N PRO A 22 7.22 5.68 -6.17
CA PRO A 22 8.45 5.63 -5.38
C PRO A 22 9.10 4.25 -5.38
N PHE A 23 8.32 3.17 -5.53
CA PHE A 23 8.84 1.80 -5.53
C PHE A 23 9.63 1.46 -6.80
N VAL A 24 9.36 2.18 -7.91
CA VAL A 24 10.06 2.03 -9.19
C VAL A 24 11.18 3.05 -9.39
N GLY A 25 11.47 3.87 -8.37
CA GLY A 25 12.56 4.85 -8.39
C GLY A 25 12.17 6.23 -8.91
N ILE A 26 10.87 6.51 -9.12
CA ILE A 26 10.42 7.86 -9.45
C ILE A 26 10.54 8.74 -8.20
N PRO A 27 11.17 9.92 -8.31
CA PRO A 27 11.51 10.74 -7.15
C PRO A 27 10.27 11.21 -6.40
N VAL A 28 10.37 11.12 -5.08
CA VAL A 28 9.44 11.69 -4.12
C VAL A 28 9.93 13.07 -3.68
N PRO A 29 9.03 14.01 -3.34
CA PRO A 29 9.37 15.41 -3.11
C PRO A 29 10.39 15.66 -1.99
N THR A 30 10.69 14.66 -1.15
CA THR A 30 11.67 14.81 -0.07
C THR A 30 12.67 13.65 -0.06
N ARG A 31 13.93 13.96 0.25
CA ARG A 31 15.01 12.98 0.44
C ARG A 31 14.68 11.92 1.51
N SER A 32 13.97 12.29 2.57
CA SER A 32 13.58 11.37 3.64
C SER A 32 12.64 10.26 3.14
N TRP A 33 11.68 10.60 2.28
CA TRP A 33 10.82 9.62 1.62
C TRP A 33 11.61 8.72 0.66
N ALA A 34 12.58 9.26 -0.10
CA ALA A 34 13.38 8.48 -1.02
C ALA A 34 14.22 7.41 -0.29
N ILE A 35 14.86 7.80 0.82
CA ILE A 35 15.60 6.87 1.70
C ILE A 35 14.65 5.82 2.27
N TYR A 36 13.48 6.24 2.75
CA TYR A 36 12.48 5.32 3.29
C TYR A 36 12.06 4.23 2.29
N TYR A 37 11.75 4.58 1.04
CA TYR A 37 11.34 3.59 0.03
C TYR A 37 12.51 2.71 -0.43
N ALA A 38 13.73 3.24 -0.50
CA ALA A 38 14.93 2.44 -0.77
C ALA A 38 15.19 1.41 0.32
N ASP A 39 15.11 1.80 1.59
CA ASP A 39 15.26 0.89 2.73
C ASP A 39 14.13 -0.13 2.81
N LYS A 40 12.90 0.28 2.48
CA LYS A 40 11.75 -0.63 2.37
C LYS A 40 11.97 -1.71 1.32
N ASN A 41 12.48 -1.35 0.14
CA ASN A 41 12.80 -2.30 -0.92
C ASN A 41 13.88 -3.31 -0.50
N ARG A 42 14.92 -2.84 0.21
CA ARG A 42 15.96 -3.70 0.79
C ARG A 42 15.38 -4.67 1.83
N TRP A 43 14.50 -4.19 2.69
CA TRP A 43 13.87 -5.02 3.70
C TRP A 43 12.92 -6.07 3.11
N LEU A 44 12.14 -5.70 2.08
CA LEU A 44 11.29 -6.66 1.36
C LEU A 44 12.10 -7.76 0.68
N SER A 45 13.27 -7.41 0.12
CA SER A 45 14.23 -8.39 -0.39
C SER A 45 14.67 -9.37 0.70
N LYS A 46 15.03 -8.90 1.89
CA LYS A 46 15.34 -9.77 3.05
C LYS A 46 14.17 -10.65 3.46
N LEU A 47 12.95 -10.11 3.50
CA LEU A 47 11.73 -10.90 3.82
C LEU A 47 11.45 -12.00 2.78
N SER A 48 11.90 -11.83 1.54
CA SER A 48 11.82 -12.87 0.51
C SER A 48 12.90 -13.95 0.65
N GLY A 49 13.73 -13.91 1.69
CA GLY A 49 14.91 -14.76 1.82
C GLY A 49 15.96 -14.47 0.74
N GLU A 50 16.05 -13.19 0.34
CA GLU A 50 16.94 -12.70 -0.73
C GLU A 50 16.67 -13.33 -2.12
N ARG A 51 15.54 -14.01 -2.29
CA ARG A 51 15.08 -14.54 -3.59
C ARG A 51 14.79 -13.44 -4.60
N LEU A 52 14.38 -12.27 -4.12
CA LEU A 52 14.18 -11.07 -4.93
C LEU A 52 15.26 -10.05 -4.61
N THR A 53 15.85 -9.45 -5.64
CA THR A 53 16.69 -8.26 -5.46
C THR A 53 15.84 -7.09 -4.92
N PRO A 54 16.44 -6.09 -4.25
CA PRO A 54 15.70 -4.91 -3.78
C PRO A 54 14.89 -4.22 -4.89
N LYS A 55 15.43 -4.20 -6.12
CA LYS A 55 14.75 -3.63 -7.28
C LYS A 55 13.52 -4.45 -7.68
N GLN A 56 13.63 -5.78 -7.73
CA GLN A 56 12.50 -6.67 -8.02
C GLN A 56 11.43 -6.61 -6.92
N ALA A 57 11.83 -6.54 -5.65
CA ALA A 57 10.90 -6.35 -4.53
C ALA A 57 10.14 -5.01 -4.61
N GLY A 58 10.82 -3.96 -5.09
CA GLY A 58 10.20 -2.68 -5.44
C GLY A 58 9.16 -2.83 -6.54
N TYR A 59 9.51 -3.44 -7.68
CA TYR A 59 8.56 -3.67 -8.77
C TYR A 59 7.35 -4.51 -8.35
N ALA A 60 7.56 -5.57 -7.58
CA ALA A 60 6.46 -6.38 -7.04
C ALA A 60 5.51 -5.55 -6.17
N SER A 61 6.06 -4.66 -5.34
CA SER A 61 5.27 -3.74 -4.50
C SER A 61 4.51 -2.72 -5.34
N ALA A 62 5.12 -2.18 -6.40
CA ALA A 62 4.47 -1.26 -7.33
C ALA A 62 3.29 -1.94 -8.04
N LEU A 63 3.48 -3.15 -8.56
CA LEU A 63 2.43 -3.93 -9.21
C LEU A 63 1.27 -4.20 -8.24
N LEU A 64 1.56 -4.59 -7.00
CA LEU A 64 0.53 -4.82 -5.99
C LEU A 64 -0.27 -3.54 -5.70
N ARG A 65 0.39 -2.38 -5.64
CA ARG A 65 -0.25 -1.06 -5.44
C ARG A 65 -1.18 -0.69 -6.59
N LEU A 66 -0.76 -0.94 -7.83
CA LEU A 66 -1.58 -0.73 -9.02
C LEU A 66 -2.80 -1.66 -9.04
N ALA A 67 -2.60 -2.95 -8.75
CA ALA A 67 -3.66 -3.94 -8.73
C ALA A 67 -4.71 -3.62 -7.66
N VAL A 68 -4.28 -3.41 -6.41
CA VAL A 68 -5.18 -3.03 -5.31
C VAL A 68 -5.91 -1.73 -5.64
N GLY A 69 -5.20 -0.71 -6.11
CA GLY A 69 -5.81 0.59 -6.40
C GLY A 69 -6.88 0.51 -7.50
N SER A 70 -6.61 -0.26 -8.56
CA SER A 70 -7.57 -0.50 -9.64
C SER A 70 -8.80 -1.28 -9.14
N CYS A 71 -8.59 -2.31 -8.32
CA CYS A 71 -9.67 -3.10 -7.74
C CYS A 71 -10.49 -2.32 -6.69
N CYS A 72 -9.92 -1.32 -6.02
CA CYS A 72 -10.66 -0.40 -5.16
C CYS A 72 -11.51 0.60 -5.97
N ILE A 73 -11.08 0.97 -7.18
CA ILE A 73 -11.89 1.83 -8.04
C ILE A 73 -13.10 1.05 -8.61
N TYR A 74 -12.89 -0.22 -8.99
CA TYR A 74 -13.92 -1.07 -9.59
C TYR A 74 -14.87 -1.68 -8.52
N PRO A 75 -16.16 -1.27 -8.47
CA PRO A 75 -17.08 -1.64 -7.38
C PRO A 75 -17.15 -3.14 -7.05
N PRO A 76 -17.26 -4.05 -8.04
CA PRO A 76 -17.38 -5.48 -7.77
C PRO A 76 -16.19 -6.10 -7.03
N THR A 77 -15.03 -5.45 -7.04
CA THR A 77 -13.79 -5.96 -6.43
C THR A 77 -13.34 -5.20 -5.19
N ARG A 78 -14.10 -4.20 -4.72
CA ARG A 78 -13.70 -3.30 -3.64
C ARG A 78 -13.41 -4.00 -2.33
N ILE A 79 -14.41 -4.71 -1.80
CA ILE A 79 -14.32 -5.40 -0.51
C ILE A 79 -13.14 -6.38 -0.50
N PRO A 80 -12.99 -7.31 -1.46
CA PRO A 80 -11.83 -8.23 -1.45
C PRO A 80 -10.50 -7.48 -1.59
N ALA A 81 -10.41 -6.43 -2.40
CA ALA A 81 -9.19 -5.64 -2.53
C ALA A 81 -8.81 -4.91 -1.23
N LEU A 82 -9.80 -4.32 -0.54
CA LEU A 82 -9.62 -3.65 0.74
C LEU A 82 -9.18 -4.64 1.84
N LEU A 83 -9.78 -5.83 1.90
CA LEU A 83 -9.40 -6.88 2.85
C LEU A 83 -7.97 -7.40 2.60
N VAL A 84 -7.62 -7.68 1.35
CA VAL A 84 -6.27 -8.11 0.97
C VAL A 84 -5.24 -7.03 1.33
N ASN A 85 -5.52 -5.78 1.00
CA ASN A 85 -4.64 -4.67 1.32
C ASN A 85 -4.51 -4.47 2.83
N GLY A 86 -5.63 -4.55 3.57
CA GLY A 86 -5.65 -4.52 5.02
C GLY A 86 -4.76 -5.60 5.64
N ALA A 87 -4.88 -6.86 5.18
CA ALA A 87 -4.07 -7.97 5.66
C ALA A 87 -2.57 -7.76 5.39
N VAL A 88 -2.20 -7.29 4.18
CA VAL A 88 -0.82 -6.99 3.81
C VAL A 88 -0.26 -5.87 4.71
N VAL A 89 -1.03 -4.80 4.93
CA VAL A 89 -0.61 -3.68 5.78
C VAL A 89 -0.48 -4.13 7.23
N CYS A 90 -1.46 -4.85 7.79
CA CYS A 90 -1.40 -5.41 9.14
C CYS A 90 -0.16 -6.26 9.35
N ARG A 91 0.11 -7.21 8.45
CA ARG A 91 1.32 -8.03 8.51
C ARG A 91 2.56 -7.17 8.44
N GLY A 92 2.62 -6.23 7.51
CA GLY A 92 3.72 -5.27 7.39
C GLY A 92 3.95 -4.46 8.66
N THR A 93 2.89 -4.07 9.36
CA THR A 93 2.94 -3.35 10.64
C THR A 93 3.51 -4.20 11.76
N VAL A 94 3.03 -5.44 11.90
CA VAL A 94 3.54 -6.37 12.93
C VAL A 94 5.02 -6.65 12.73
N VAL A 95 5.45 -6.94 11.50
CA VAL A 95 6.87 -7.22 11.22
C VAL A 95 7.72 -5.96 11.41
N ALA A 96 7.25 -4.78 10.97
CA ALA A 96 7.98 -3.53 11.20
C ALA A 96 8.11 -3.19 12.69
N TYR A 97 7.07 -3.44 13.49
CA TYR A 97 7.10 -3.28 14.94
C TYR A 97 8.18 -4.17 15.57
N ARG A 98 8.13 -5.47 15.26
CA ARG A 98 9.08 -6.46 15.78
C ARG A 98 10.53 -6.11 15.43
N ASP A 99 10.76 -5.58 14.24
CA ASP A 99 12.10 -5.24 13.73
C ASP A 99 12.55 -3.81 14.11
N GLY A 100 11.79 -3.08 14.95
CA GLY A 100 12.13 -1.72 15.40
C GLY A 100 12.16 -0.67 14.29
N ARG A 101 11.37 -0.85 13.23
CA ARG A 101 11.41 -0.01 12.01
C ARG A 101 10.39 1.13 12.03
N PRO A 102 10.62 2.21 11.26
CA PRO A 102 9.68 3.32 11.18
C PRO A 102 8.32 2.90 10.61
N MET A 103 7.24 3.13 11.37
CA MET A 103 5.85 2.80 11.00
C MET A 103 5.14 3.87 10.16
N ARG A 104 5.89 4.81 9.57
CA ARG A 104 5.40 6.15 9.20
C ARG A 104 4.09 6.22 8.36
N PRO A 105 3.80 5.33 7.40
CA PRO A 105 2.52 5.36 6.69
C PRO A 105 1.55 4.21 7.03
N GLN A 106 1.86 3.35 8.01
CA GLN A 106 1.10 2.11 8.22
C GLN A 106 -0.24 2.35 8.91
N TRP A 107 -0.26 3.14 9.99
CA TRP A 107 -1.48 3.43 10.74
C TRP A 107 -2.48 4.26 9.93
N THR A 108 -2.01 5.25 9.17
CA THR A 108 -2.86 6.03 8.25
C THR A 108 -3.45 5.15 7.15
N MET A 109 -2.69 4.18 6.65
CA MET A 109 -3.18 3.24 5.65
C MET A 109 -4.22 2.28 6.20
N LEU A 110 -4.06 1.78 7.44
CA LEU A 110 -5.08 0.97 8.12
C LEU A 110 -6.36 1.75 8.37
N GLY A 111 -6.25 3.01 8.83
CA GLY A 111 -7.40 3.89 9.01
C GLY A 111 -8.15 4.15 7.71
N ALA A 112 -7.43 4.38 6.60
CA ALA A 112 -8.03 4.59 5.29
C ALA A 112 -8.75 3.32 4.76
N VAL A 113 -8.16 2.13 4.94
CA VAL A 113 -8.82 0.85 4.61
C VAL A 113 -10.09 0.67 5.45
N GLY A 114 -10.00 0.93 6.76
CA GLY A 114 -11.15 0.83 7.67
C GLY A 114 -12.29 1.77 7.29
N LEU A 115 -11.98 3.02 6.94
CA LEU A 115 -12.97 3.99 6.46
C LEU A 115 -13.65 3.50 5.18
N CYS A 116 -12.88 3.02 4.20
CA CYS A 116 -13.43 2.51 2.94
C CYS A 116 -14.36 1.32 3.18
N LEU A 117 -13.96 0.38 4.04
CA LEU A 117 -14.80 -0.77 4.42
C LEU A 117 -16.08 -0.34 5.13
N LEU A 118 -15.98 0.60 6.07
CA LEU A 118 -17.14 1.14 6.79
C LEU A 118 -18.14 1.77 5.81
N THR A 119 -17.66 2.58 4.86
CA THR A 119 -18.52 3.23 3.86
C THR A 119 -19.14 2.29 2.84
N GLU A 120 -18.56 1.11 2.61
CA GLU A 120 -19.14 0.09 1.73
C GLU A 120 -20.19 -0.78 2.45
N ILE A 121 -20.15 -0.86 3.78
CA ILE A 121 -21.09 -1.65 4.59
C ILE A 121 -22.32 -0.84 5.00
N LEU A 122 -22.16 0.48 5.22
CA LEU A 122 -23.23 1.42 5.56
C LEU A 122 -24.01 1.89 4.33
#